data_AF-A0A7T7AJW6-F1
#
_entry.id   AF-A0A7T7AJW6-F1
#
_cell.length_a   1.000
_cell.length_b   1.000
_cell.length_c   1.000
_cell.angle_alpha   90.00
_cell.angle_beta   90.00
_cell.angle_gamma   90.00
#
_symmetry.space_group_name_H-M   'P 1'
#
loop_
_entity.id
_entity.type
_entity.pdbx_description
1 polymer ?
#
loop_
_entity_poly.entity_id
_entity_poly.type
_entity_poly.pdbx_seq_one_letter_code
_entity_poly.pdbx_strand_id
1 'polypeptide(L)'
;MRAALARWRAAPDTPPPGHRPGAIAARVLADLGAARDAHGTAGDTMARLPNGVRVSVGERVDRQFLMHTVSVTVAVAARGPAAEGSARVLQTGWLRRTGVAAEAAPGCAPEFVRTVAALVARPSLADALRPLHLTDCTITARDGRWTLSIVPFGGSEVVNRMPSFRRYVRLTGEQAAALSAACLAFETALRGILRG
;
A
#
# COMPACT_ATOMS: atom_id res chain seq x y z
N MET A 1 -26.69 -2.31 1.32
CA MET A 1 -25.96 -2.05 0.05
C MET A 1 -24.44 -1.88 0.27
N ARG A 2 -23.73 -2.88 0.84
CA ARG A 2 -22.26 -2.82 1.04
C ARG A 2 -21.52 -4.07 0.52
N ALA A 3 -22.24 -5.13 0.16
CA ALA A 3 -21.66 -6.38 -0.35
C ALA A 3 -21.28 -6.34 -1.85
N ALA A 4 -21.74 -5.33 -2.60
CA ALA A 4 -21.51 -5.26 -4.06
C ALA A 4 -20.09 -4.77 -4.45
N LEU A 5 -19.36 -4.09 -3.56
CA LEU A 5 -18.05 -3.50 -3.87
C LEU A 5 -16.86 -4.45 -3.65
N ALA A 6 -17.05 -5.56 -2.94
CA ALA A 6 -15.97 -6.50 -2.64
C ALA A 6 -15.67 -7.46 -3.81
N ARG A 7 -16.63 -7.69 -4.71
CA ARG A 7 -16.53 -8.73 -5.77
C ARG A 7 -15.94 -8.25 -7.10
N TRP A 8 -15.47 -7.00 -7.20
CA TRP A 8 -14.95 -6.41 -8.45
C TRP A 8 -13.43 -6.20 -8.48
N ARG A 9 -12.69 -6.79 -7.52
CA ARG A 9 -11.24 -6.60 -7.38
C ARG A 9 -10.39 -7.76 -7.91
N ALA A 10 -10.93 -8.59 -8.79
CA ALA A 10 -10.11 -9.55 -9.54
C ALA A 10 -9.28 -8.77 -10.57
N ALA A 11 -7.98 -9.03 -10.63
CA ALA A 11 -7.16 -8.55 -11.73
C ALA A 11 -7.81 -9.06 -13.03
N PRO A 12 -8.07 -8.19 -14.01
CA PRO A 12 -8.79 -8.60 -15.21
C PRO A 12 -8.02 -9.65 -16.02
N ASP A 13 -8.70 -10.69 -16.50
CA ASP A 13 -8.12 -11.84 -17.23
C ASP A 13 -7.36 -11.47 -18.51
N THR A 14 -7.62 -10.29 -19.08
CA THR A 14 -6.90 -9.75 -20.23
C THR A 14 -6.57 -8.29 -19.94
N PRO A 15 -5.31 -7.80 -20.01
CA PRO A 15 -4.94 -6.42 -19.71
C PRO A 15 -5.67 -5.40 -20.62
N PRO A 16 -5.88 -4.15 -20.16
CA PRO A 16 -6.58 -3.16 -20.98
C PRO A 16 -5.75 -2.85 -22.24
N PRO A 17 -6.39 -2.51 -23.37
CA PRO A 17 -5.66 -2.08 -24.57
C PRO A 17 -4.65 -0.98 -24.26
N GLY A 18 -3.39 -1.20 -24.64
CA GLY A 18 -2.28 -0.27 -24.42
C GLY A 18 -1.74 -0.20 -22.98
N HIS A 19 -2.16 -1.09 -22.08
CA HIS A 19 -1.48 -1.28 -20.80
C HIS A 19 -0.13 -1.97 -21.02
N ARG A 20 0.91 -1.47 -20.36
CA ARG A 20 2.27 -2.01 -20.39
C ARG A 20 2.61 -2.50 -18.98
N PRO A 21 2.47 -3.81 -18.70
CA PRO A 21 2.75 -4.35 -17.38
C PRO A 21 4.15 -3.95 -16.89
N GLY A 22 4.22 -3.47 -15.66
CA GLY A 22 5.46 -3.08 -14.98
C GLY A 22 5.99 -1.69 -15.33
N ALA A 23 5.39 -0.98 -16.29
CA ALA A 23 5.84 0.36 -16.68
C ALA A 23 5.57 1.42 -15.61
N ILE A 24 4.48 1.29 -14.85
CA ILE A 24 4.12 2.22 -13.77
C ILE A 24 4.87 1.86 -12.49
N ALA A 25 5.01 0.57 -12.16
CA ALA A 25 5.88 0.11 -11.09
C ALA A 25 7.32 0.62 -11.28
N ALA A 26 7.84 0.59 -12.52
CA ALA A 26 9.15 1.14 -12.84
C ALA A 26 9.29 2.64 -12.54
N ARG A 27 8.26 3.43 -12.88
CA ARG A 27 8.22 4.87 -12.63
C ARG A 27 8.13 5.16 -11.13
N VAL A 28 7.28 4.43 -10.40
CA VAL A 28 7.15 4.58 -8.95
C VAL A 28 8.46 4.24 -8.24
N LEU A 29 9.16 3.18 -8.66
CA LEU A 29 10.48 2.85 -8.11
C LEU A 29 11.50 3.99 -8.35
N ALA A 30 11.47 4.61 -9.53
CA ALA A 30 12.31 5.76 -9.83
C ALA A 30 11.95 6.99 -8.97
N ASP A 31 10.66 7.31 -8.83
CA ASP A 31 10.19 8.41 -7.96
C ASP A 31 10.54 8.15 -6.48
N LEU A 32 10.59 6.88 -6.04
CA LEU A 32 11.02 6.47 -4.70
C LEU A 32 12.54 6.46 -4.50
N GLY A 33 13.33 6.59 -5.58
CA GLY A 33 14.78 6.36 -5.53
C GLY A 33 15.14 4.92 -5.12
N ALA A 34 14.25 3.96 -5.38
CA ALA A 34 14.40 2.58 -4.94
C ALA A 34 15.28 1.76 -5.91
N ALA A 35 16.21 0.99 -5.36
CA ALA A 35 17.03 0.06 -6.13
C ALA A 35 16.30 -1.27 -6.28
N ARG A 36 16.18 -1.79 -7.50
CA ARG A 36 15.55 -3.11 -7.74
C ARG A 36 16.44 -4.23 -7.23
N ASP A 37 15.84 -5.20 -6.56
CA ASP A 37 16.52 -6.45 -6.22
C ASP A 37 16.52 -7.37 -7.46
N ALA A 38 17.67 -7.99 -7.76
CA ALA A 38 17.84 -8.87 -8.92
C ALA A 38 17.08 -10.21 -8.85
N HIS A 39 16.27 -10.44 -7.80
CA HIS A 39 15.65 -11.73 -7.46
C HIS A 39 14.11 -11.65 -7.31
N GLY A 40 13.45 -10.76 -8.05
CA GLY A 40 11.99 -10.66 -8.05
C GLY A 40 11.31 -11.89 -8.67
N THR A 41 10.22 -12.36 -8.07
CA THR A 41 9.29 -13.34 -8.65
C THR A 41 8.37 -12.69 -9.69
N ALA A 42 7.87 -13.47 -10.65
CA ALA A 42 6.94 -12.97 -11.66
C ALA A 42 5.69 -12.34 -11.03
N GLY A 43 5.48 -11.03 -11.24
CA GLY A 43 4.29 -10.28 -10.79
C GLY A 43 4.59 -9.11 -9.85
N ASP A 44 5.51 -9.28 -8.89
CA ASP A 44 5.88 -8.27 -7.90
C ASP A 44 7.38 -7.96 -7.97
N THR A 45 7.72 -6.69 -8.19
CA THR A 45 9.12 -6.25 -8.21
C THR A 45 9.60 -6.03 -6.79
N MET A 46 10.59 -6.81 -6.36
CA MET A 46 11.29 -6.55 -5.10
C MET A 46 12.26 -5.37 -5.26
N ALA A 47 12.28 -4.48 -4.29
CA ALA A 47 13.16 -3.33 -4.28
C ALA A 47 13.58 -2.94 -2.87
N ARG A 48 14.66 -2.17 -2.79
CA ARG A 48 15.16 -1.57 -1.55
C ARG A 48 15.00 -0.06 -1.63
N LEU A 49 14.29 0.49 -0.65
CA LEU A 49 14.13 1.92 -0.48
C LEU A 49 15.45 2.57 0.02
N PRO A 50 15.64 3.89 -0.16
CA PRO A 50 16.85 4.59 0.31
C PRO A 50 17.14 4.44 1.81
N ASN A 51 16.11 4.20 2.63
CA ASN A 51 16.24 3.95 4.06
C ASN A 51 16.59 2.49 4.42
N GLY A 52 16.87 1.66 3.41
CA GLY A 52 17.27 0.26 3.57
C GLY A 52 16.12 -0.73 3.67
N VAL A 53 14.87 -0.29 3.77
CA VAL A 53 13.70 -1.20 3.86
C VAL A 53 13.46 -1.91 2.53
N ARG A 54 13.24 -3.22 2.59
CA ARG A 54 12.84 -4.02 1.43
C ARG A 54 11.33 -3.96 1.26
N VAL A 55 10.88 -3.68 0.04
CA VAL A 55 9.47 -3.61 -0.33
C VAL A 55 9.21 -4.47 -1.57
N SER A 56 7.99 -5.00 -1.67
CA SER A 56 7.44 -5.49 -2.93
C SER A 56 6.58 -4.41 -3.57
N VAL A 57 6.68 -4.28 -4.89
CA VAL A 57 5.97 -3.30 -5.69
C VAL A 57 5.21 -4.01 -6.80
N GLY A 58 3.89 -3.97 -6.74
CA GLY A 58 2.98 -4.62 -7.69
C GLY A 58 2.04 -3.62 -8.35
N GLU A 59 1.63 -3.89 -9.59
CA GLU A 59 0.62 -3.08 -10.28
C GLU A 59 -0.78 -3.64 -10.06
N ARG A 60 -1.74 -2.75 -9.89
CA ARG A 60 -3.17 -3.06 -9.81
C ARG A 60 -3.89 -2.29 -10.90
N VAL A 61 -4.68 -3.00 -11.72
CA VAL A 61 -5.48 -2.38 -12.78
C VAL A 61 -6.95 -2.39 -12.37
N ASP A 62 -7.51 -1.21 -12.12
CA ASP A 62 -8.94 -1.03 -11.86
C ASP A 62 -9.64 -0.53 -13.14
N ARG A 63 -10.63 -1.30 -13.62
CA ARG A 63 -11.38 -0.98 -14.84
C ARG A 63 -12.74 -0.38 -14.56
N GLN A 64 -13.10 0.56 -15.41
CA GLN A 64 -14.40 1.20 -15.50
C GLN A 64 -14.80 1.25 -16.99
N PHE A 65 -16.05 1.61 -17.29
CA PHE A 65 -16.62 1.51 -18.64
C PHE A 65 -15.75 2.16 -19.74
N LEU A 66 -15.22 3.37 -19.50
CA LEU A 66 -14.37 4.10 -20.46
C LEU A 66 -12.98 4.43 -19.90
N MET A 67 -12.66 3.98 -18.70
CA MET A 67 -11.45 4.36 -17.97
C MET A 67 -10.78 3.15 -17.37
N HIS A 68 -9.45 3.16 -17.27
CA HIS A 68 -8.76 2.31 -16.32
C HIS A 68 -7.72 3.11 -15.56
N THR A 69 -7.52 2.72 -14.30
CA THR A 69 -6.45 3.24 -13.46
C THR A 69 -5.47 2.12 -13.20
N VAL A 70 -4.19 2.37 -13.49
CA VAL A 70 -3.08 1.52 -13.06
C VAL A 70 -2.51 2.15 -11.81
N SER A 71 -2.80 1.57 -10.65
CA SER A 71 -2.21 1.97 -9.37
C SER A 71 -1.07 1.02 -9.00
N VAL A 72 -0.25 1.43 -8.03
CA VAL A 72 0.84 0.62 -7.52
C VAL A 72 0.59 0.31 -6.06
N THR A 73 0.75 -0.95 -5.69
CA THR A 73 0.83 -1.39 -4.29
C THR A 73 2.29 -1.43 -3.89
N VAL A 74 2.65 -0.69 -2.84
CA VAL A 74 3.95 -0.79 -2.17
C VAL A 74 3.73 -1.50 -0.85
N ALA A 75 4.33 -2.68 -0.68
CA ALA A 75 4.16 -3.49 0.51
C ALA A 75 5.48 -3.76 1.20
N VAL A 76 5.49 -3.62 2.53
CA VAL A 76 6.60 -4.04 3.40
C VAL A 76 6.13 -5.22 4.24
N ALA A 77 6.98 -6.23 4.37
CA ALA A 77 6.73 -7.38 5.22
C ALA A 77 7.77 -7.47 6.33
N ALA A 78 7.32 -7.72 7.56
CA ALA A 78 8.17 -7.88 8.73
C ALA A 78 7.66 -9.03 9.60
N ARG A 79 8.56 -9.59 10.43
CA ARG A 79 8.16 -10.54 11.47
C ARG A 79 7.47 -9.79 12.60
N GLY A 80 6.44 -10.38 13.17
CA GLY A 80 5.71 -9.85 14.32
C GLY A 80 5.10 -10.98 15.15
N PRO A 81 4.25 -10.62 16.14
CA PRO A 81 3.54 -11.59 16.97
C PRO A 81 2.71 -12.58 16.12
N ALA A 82 2.47 -13.77 16.66
CA ALA A 82 1.70 -14.80 15.99
C ALA A 82 0.21 -14.43 15.99
N ALA A 83 -0.23 -13.74 14.94
CA ALA A 83 -1.61 -13.32 14.81
C ALA A 83 -2.12 -13.51 13.38
N GLU A 84 -3.44 -13.65 13.25
CA GLU A 84 -4.12 -13.78 11.97
C GLU A 84 -5.21 -12.72 11.83
N GLY A 85 -5.22 -12.05 10.69
CA GLY A 85 -6.25 -11.08 10.37
C GLY A 85 -5.87 -10.12 9.27
N SER A 86 -6.83 -9.25 8.97
CA SER A 86 -6.70 -8.14 8.03
C SER A 86 -7.41 -6.92 8.59
N ALA A 87 -6.80 -5.76 8.48
CA ALA A 87 -7.39 -4.48 8.85
C ALA A 87 -7.15 -3.46 7.75
N ARG A 88 -8.15 -2.61 7.50
CA ARG A 88 -7.98 -1.43 6.65
C ARG A 88 -7.59 -0.25 7.51
N VAL A 89 -6.56 0.46 7.10
CA VAL A 89 -6.11 1.70 7.74
C VAL A 89 -6.84 2.88 7.11
N LEU A 90 -7.41 3.73 7.95
CA LEU A 90 -8.22 4.88 7.57
C LEU A 90 -7.55 6.16 8.07
N GLN A 91 -7.45 7.17 7.20
CA GLN A 91 -7.12 8.53 7.61
C GLN A 91 -8.39 9.20 8.14
N THR A 92 -8.34 9.73 9.35
CA THR A 92 -9.46 10.33 10.07
C THR A 92 -9.22 11.81 10.37
N GLY A 93 -10.29 12.53 10.71
CA GLY A 93 -10.26 13.96 11.04
C GLY A 93 -10.88 14.81 9.94
N TRP A 94 -12.11 15.28 10.20
CA TRP A 94 -12.98 15.98 9.25
C TRP A 94 -12.41 17.32 8.75
N LEU A 95 -11.48 17.95 9.50
CA LEU A 95 -10.96 19.29 9.16
C LEU A 95 -9.45 19.35 8.93
N ARG A 96 -8.65 18.41 9.47
CA ARG A 96 -7.17 18.45 9.41
C ARG A 96 -6.49 17.12 9.05
N ARG A 97 -7.25 16.04 8.76
CA ARG A 97 -6.72 14.67 8.52
C ARG A 97 -5.63 14.25 9.53
N THR A 98 -5.80 14.55 10.82
CA THR A 98 -4.72 14.38 11.81
C THR A 98 -4.60 12.96 12.38
N GLY A 99 -5.65 12.14 12.27
CA GLY A 99 -5.70 10.81 12.86
C GLY A 99 -5.50 9.68 11.86
N VAL A 100 -4.96 8.56 12.35
CA VAL A 100 -4.94 7.28 11.65
C VAL A 100 -5.66 6.28 12.53
N ALA A 101 -6.61 5.55 11.95
CA ALA A 101 -7.36 4.49 12.62
C ALA A 101 -7.27 3.19 11.82
N ALA A 102 -7.66 2.08 12.41
CA ALA A 102 -7.78 0.81 11.71
C ALA A 102 -9.15 0.18 11.93
N GLU A 103 -9.73 -0.35 10.86
CA GLU A 103 -10.96 -1.14 10.87
C GLU A 103 -10.58 -2.59 10.57
N ALA A 104 -10.63 -3.45 11.59
CA ALA A 104 -10.36 -4.88 11.44
C ALA A 104 -11.52 -5.56 10.70
N ALA A 105 -11.19 -6.52 9.82
CA ALA A 105 -12.17 -7.36 9.19
C ALA A 105 -12.87 -8.26 10.23
N PRO A 106 -14.13 -8.67 9.99
CA PRO A 106 -14.79 -9.64 10.85
C PRO A 106 -13.97 -10.94 10.98
N GLY A 107 -13.93 -11.51 12.19
CA GLY A 107 -13.25 -12.79 12.44
C GLY A 107 -11.74 -12.71 12.66
N CYS A 108 -11.16 -11.51 12.77
CA CYS A 108 -9.74 -11.37 13.13
C CYS A 108 -9.46 -11.86 14.56
N ALA A 109 -8.26 -12.42 14.77
CA ALA A 109 -7.83 -12.82 16.11
C ALA A 109 -7.75 -11.60 17.06
N PRO A 110 -8.10 -11.73 18.35
CA PRO A 110 -8.02 -10.62 19.31
C PRO A 110 -6.60 -10.02 19.42
N GLU A 111 -5.56 -10.86 19.32
CA GLU A 111 -4.17 -10.42 19.31
C GLU A 111 -3.83 -9.57 18.07
N PHE A 112 -4.39 -9.93 16.91
CA PHE A 112 -4.26 -9.14 15.70
C PHE A 112 -4.85 -7.74 15.92
N VAL A 113 -6.08 -7.67 16.43
CA VAL A 113 -6.77 -6.39 16.67
C VAL A 113 -5.98 -5.51 17.65
N ARG A 114 -5.49 -6.07 18.76
CA ARG A 114 -4.65 -5.33 19.72
C ARG A 114 -3.36 -4.82 19.11
N THR A 115 -2.66 -5.68 18.35
CA THR A 115 -1.39 -5.32 17.71
C THR A 115 -1.59 -4.25 16.65
N VAL A 116 -2.63 -4.34 15.81
CA VAL A 116 -2.97 -3.31 14.84
C VAL A 116 -3.28 -1.98 15.53
N ALA A 117 -4.08 -1.99 16.62
CA ALA A 117 -4.37 -0.79 17.38
C ALA A 117 -3.09 -0.14 17.95
N ALA A 118 -2.17 -0.95 18.47
CA ALA A 118 -0.87 -0.47 18.94
C ALA A 118 -0.01 0.10 17.81
N LEU A 119 0.01 -0.52 16.63
CA LEU A 119 0.74 -0.03 15.46
C LEU A 119 0.23 1.33 15.00
N VAL A 120 -1.09 1.49 14.81
CA VAL A 120 -1.66 2.77 14.34
C VAL A 120 -1.59 3.88 15.39
N ALA A 121 -1.51 3.53 16.67
CA ALA A 121 -1.29 4.48 17.76
C ALA A 121 0.17 4.99 17.85
N ARG A 122 1.11 4.39 17.10
CA ARG A 122 2.51 4.86 17.10
C ARG A 122 2.64 6.15 16.30
N PRO A 123 3.16 7.24 16.92
CA PRO A 123 3.31 8.52 16.21
C PRO A 123 4.14 8.39 14.93
N SER A 124 5.24 7.63 14.95
CA SER A 124 6.10 7.43 13.78
C SER A 124 5.35 6.86 12.56
N LEU A 125 4.43 5.91 12.77
CA LEU A 125 3.64 5.34 11.67
C LEU A 125 2.50 6.29 11.27
N ALA A 126 1.80 6.85 12.25
CA ALA A 126 0.68 7.77 12.00
C ALA A 126 1.12 9.04 11.27
N ASP A 127 2.22 9.66 11.69
CA ASP A 127 2.79 10.87 11.09
C ASP A 127 3.30 10.60 9.67
N ALA A 128 3.89 9.43 9.42
CA ALA A 128 4.35 9.05 8.09
C ALA A 128 3.19 8.73 7.12
N LEU A 129 2.09 8.19 7.62
CA LEU A 129 0.90 7.92 6.79
C LEU A 129 0.06 9.18 6.53
N ARG A 130 0.12 10.19 7.40
CA ARG A 130 -0.68 11.42 7.31
C ARG A 130 -0.56 12.19 5.97
N PRO A 131 0.65 12.48 5.44
CA PRO A 131 0.79 13.24 4.19
C PRO A 131 0.49 12.41 2.94
N LEU A 132 0.29 11.09 3.06
CA LEU A 132 0.01 10.24 1.91
C LEU A 132 -1.44 10.41 1.45
N HIS A 133 -1.63 10.50 0.14
CA HIS A 133 -2.96 10.43 -0.46
C HIS A 133 -3.26 8.96 -0.75
N LEU A 134 -3.96 8.29 0.17
CA LEU A 134 -4.18 6.86 0.12
C LEU A 134 -5.42 6.51 -0.71
N THR A 135 -5.27 5.57 -1.65
CA THR A 135 -6.40 4.90 -2.34
C THR A 135 -6.81 3.64 -1.57
N ASP A 136 -5.84 2.91 -1.05
CA ASP A 136 -6.03 1.82 -0.09
C ASP A 136 -4.82 1.72 0.85
N CYS A 137 -5.06 1.22 2.06
CA CYS A 137 -3.99 0.92 3.01
C CYS A 137 -4.46 -0.21 3.91
N THR A 138 -3.71 -1.31 3.97
CA THR A 138 -4.10 -2.49 4.73
C THR A 138 -2.93 -3.03 5.54
N ILE A 139 -3.25 -3.57 6.71
CA ILE A 139 -2.34 -4.38 7.52
C ILE A 139 -2.90 -5.79 7.54
N THR A 140 -2.06 -6.77 7.21
CA THR A 140 -2.42 -8.19 7.29
C THR A 140 -1.38 -8.93 8.13
N ALA A 141 -1.82 -9.99 8.79
CA ALA A 141 -0.94 -10.89 9.50
C ALA A 141 -1.33 -12.34 9.20
N ARG A 142 -0.33 -13.17 8.94
CA ARG A 142 -0.48 -14.61 8.78
C ARG A 142 0.83 -15.29 9.12
N ASP A 143 0.80 -16.35 9.92
CA ASP A 143 1.98 -17.16 10.28
C ASP A 143 3.15 -16.31 10.84
N GLY A 144 2.85 -15.31 11.68
CA GLY A 144 3.85 -14.39 12.25
C GLY A 144 4.48 -13.42 11.24
N ARG A 145 4.03 -13.43 9.98
CA ARG A 145 4.41 -12.47 8.95
C ARG A 145 3.35 -11.39 8.85
N TRP A 146 3.78 -10.16 9.12
CA TRP A 146 2.95 -8.97 9.04
C TRP A 146 3.28 -8.18 7.80
N THR A 147 2.27 -7.70 7.08
CA THR A 147 2.43 -6.93 5.85
C THR A 147 1.62 -5.66 5.92
N LEU A 148 2.28 -4.52 5.72
CA LEU A 148 1.64 -3.23 5.45
C LEU A 148 1.64 -3.01 3.94
N SER A 149 0.46 -2.93 3.33
CA SER A 149 0.28 -2.66 1.91
C SER A 149 -0.31 -1.27 1.72
N ILE A 150 0.37 -0.42 0.96
CA ILE A 150 -0.03 0.96 0.72
C ILE A 150 -0.26 1.14 -0.77
N VAL A 151 -1.43 1.65 -1.14
CA VAL A 151 -1.77 2.05 -2.51
C VAL A 151 -1.89 3.57 -2.53
N PRO A 152 -0.80 4.31 -2.83
CA PRO A 152 -0.87 5.75 -2.97
C PRO A 152 -1.61 6.13 -4.26
N PHE A 153 -2.32 7.26 -4.23
CA PHE A 153 -2.90 7.87 -5.42
C PHE A 153 -1.80 8.40 -6.36
N GLY A 154 -0.78 9.05 -5.77
CA GLY A 154 0.47 9.35 -6.48
C GLY A 154 1.14 8.05 -6.91
N GLY A 155 1.73 8.03 -8.10
CA GLY A 155 2.21 6.80 -8.74
C GLY A 155 1.16 6.05 -9.55
N SER A 156 -0.06 6.57 -9.66
CA SER A 156 -1.11 5.98 -10.51
C SER A 156 -1.09 6.57 -11.93
N GLU A 157 -1.44 5.76 -12.92
CA GLU A 157 -1.75 6.20 -14.27
C GLU A 157 -3.25 6.09 -14.53
N VAL A 158 -3.87 7.20 -14.94
CA VAL A 158 -5.28 7.23 -15.34
C VAL A 158 -5.34 7.29 -16.86
N VAL A 159 -6.04 6.33 -17.44
CA VAL A 159 -6.27 6.25 -18.89
C VAL A 159 -7.75 6.30 -19.14
N ASN A 160 -8.20 7.28 -19.92
CA ASN A 160 -9.58 7.43 -20.33
C ASN A 160 -9.70 7.33 -21.85
N ARG A 161 -10.79 6.72 -22.33
CA ARG A 161 -11.09 6.57 -23.74
C ARG A 161 -11.89 7.74 -24.29
N MET A 162 -12.76 8.36 -23.48
CA MET A 162 -13.59 9.49 -23.91
C MET A 162 -13.83 10.49 -22.75
N PRO A 163 -13.26 11.71 -22.82
CA PRO A 163 -12.25 12.15 -23.79
C PRO A 163 -10.96 11.34 -23.67
N SER A 164 -10.24 11.14 -24.77
CA SER A 164 -9.02 10.34 -24.78
C SER A 164 -7.90 11.06 -24.02
N PHE A 165 -7.38 10.43 -22.95
CA PHE A 165 -6.16 10.89 -22.31
C PHE A 165 -5.46 9.76 -21.55
N ARG A 166 -4.16 9.97 -21.30
CA ARG A 166 -3.33 9.13 -20.44
C ARG A 166 -2.50 10.06 -19.56
N ARG A 167 -2.66 9.98 -18.25
CA ARG A 167 -1.98 10.85 -17.31
C ARG A 167 -1.38 10.04 -16.17
N TYR A 168 -0.07 10.17 -16.02
CA TYR A 168 0.62 9.73 -14.82
C TYR A 168 0.48 10.82 -13.73
N VAL A 169 0.01 10.42 -12.55
CA VAL A 169 0.03 11.25 -11.34
C VAL A 169 1.36 10.98 -10.65
N ARG A 170 2.29 11.93 -10.72
CA ARG A 170 3.62 11.75 -10.15
C ARG A 170 3.57 11.61 -8.64
N LEU A 171 4.36 10.69 -8.10
CA LEU A 171 4.63 10.62 -6.66
C LEU A 171 5.61 11.75 -6.31
N THR A 172 5.18 12.72 -5.51
CA THR A 172 6.04 13.86 -5.15
C THR A 172 7.18 13.40 -4.23
N GLY A 173 8.26 14.18 -4.14
CA GLY A 173 9.37 13.87 -3.22
C GLY A 173 8.92 13.76 -1.76
N GLU A 174 7.97 14.59 -1.34
CA GLU A 174 7.36 14.52 -0.01
C GLU A 174 6.56 13.22 0.18
N GLN A 175 5.75 12.83 -0.80
CA GLN A 175 5.00 11.56 -0.74
C GLN A 175 5.94 10.35 -0.77
N ALA A 176 7.02 10.40 -1.55
CA ALA A 176 8.04 9.36 -1.60
C ALA A 176 8.76 9.22 -0.26
N ALA A 177 9.16 10.33 0.37
CA ALA A 177 9.77 10.34 1.69
C ALA A 177 8.81 9.81 2.76
N ALA A 178 7.55 10.23 2.73
CA ALA A 178 6.52 9.74 3.65
C ALA A 178 6.23 8.24 3.49
N LEU A 179 6.15 7.75 2.24
CA LEU A 179 5.96 6.32 1.97
C LEU A 179 7.14 5.51 2.50
N SER A 180 8.35 5.99 2.26
CA SER A 180 9.58 5.41 2.78
C SER A 180 9.58 5.36 4.31
N ALA A 181 9.24 6.48 4.96
CA ALA A 181 9.12 6.56 6.41
C ALA A 181 8.05 5.62 6.98
N ALA A 182 6.90 5.48 6.32
CA ALA A 182 5.82 4.59 6.76
C ALA A 182 6.26 3.12 6.74
N CYS A 183 6.95 2.69 5.68
CA CYS A 183 7.50 1.34 5.59
C CYS A 183 8.50 1.04 6.72
N LEU A 184 9.41 1.98 7.01
CA LEU A 184 10.38 1.85 8.10
C LEU A 184 9.73 1.87 9.48
N ALA A 185 8.78 2.78 9.70
CA ALA A 185 8.07 2.91 10.97
C ALA A 185 7.31 1.62 11.31
N PHE A 186 6.65 1.01 10.32
CA PHE A 186 5.96 -0.26 10.48
C PHE A 186 6.91 -1.39 10.88
N GLU A 187 8.00 -1.57 10.13
CA GLU A 187 8.99 -2.62 10.43
C GLU A 187 9.63 -2.41 11.81
N THR A 188 9.96 -1.17 12.15
CA THR A 188 10.55 -0.83 13.45
C THR A 188 9.57 -1.07 14.60
N ALA A 189 8.30 -0.69 14.43
CA ALA A 189 7.28 -0.89 15.44
C ALA A 189 7.06 -2.39 15.74
N LEU A 190 6.98 -3.23 14.71
CA LEU A 190 6.85 -4.68 14.88
C LEU A 190 8.07 -5.31 15.57
N ARG A 191 9.28 -4.91 15.19
CA ARG A 191 10.50 -5.35 15.90
C ARG A 191 10.51 -4.91 17.36
N GLY A 192 9.98 -3.73 17.66
CA GLY A 192 9.83 -3.23 19.03
C GLY A 192 8.86 -4.08 19.85
N ILE A 193 7.72 -4.46 19.26
CA ILE A 193 6.71 -5.32 19.90
C ILE A 193 7.26 -6.73 20.17
N LEU A 194 8.13 -7.26 19.32
CA LEU A 194 8.75 -8.58 19.55
C LEU A 194 9.82 -8.60 20.65
N ARG A 195 10.33 -7.44 21.07
CA ARG A 195 11.43 -7.32 22.03
C ARG A 195 10.98 -6.90 23.43
N GLY A 196 9.75 -6.39 23.56
CA GLY A 196 9.13 -6.01 24.84
C GLY A 196 8.12 -7.05 25.26
#